data_AF-A0A1A9BNE2-F1
#
_entry.id   AF-A0A1A9BNE2-F1
#
_cell.length_a   1.000
_cell.length_b   1.000
_cell.length_c   1.000
_cell.angle_alpha   90.00
_cell.angle_beta   90.00
_cell.angle_gamma   90.00
#
_symmetry.space_group_name_H-M   'P 1'
#
loop_
_entity.id
_entity.type
_entity.pdbx_description
1 polymer ?
#
loop_
_entity_poly.entity_id
_entity_poly.type
_entity_poly.pdbx_seq_one_letter_code
_entity_poly.pdbx_strand_id
1 'polypeptide(L)'
;MSTFKIIKPDDEFIVQNSGTQITDTAVCAHGQAAALLVLFGYNRSQRGHTRRLDALMPRCVLAELLGSVQAQILRHEGEDALQQFRAEIDAHTQTAARDLEELHTQRRDCCEAGFRTNGTEHTCGRNPQEGPTP
;
A
#
# COMPACT_ATOMS: atom_id res chain seq x y z
N MET A 1 11.04 -0.94 -29.26
CA MET A 1 12.32 -0.65 -28.58
C MET A 1 12.00 0.07 -27.29
N SER A 2 12.21 -0.56 -26.13
CA SER A 2 12.08 0.12 -24.84
C SER A 2 13.36 0.90 -24.59
N THR A 3 13.26 2.23 -24.59
CA THR A 3 14.37 3.12 -24.22
C THR A 3 14.34 3.26 -22.71
N PHE A 4 15.08 2.42 -21.99
CA PHE A 4 15.25 2.55 -20.55
C PHE A 4 15.79 3.95 -20.24
N LYS A 5 15.01 4.78 -19.55
CA LYS A 5 15.41 6.13 -19.17
C LYS A 5 15.63 6.19 -17.67
N ILE A 6 16.87 6.45 -17.26
CA ILE A 6 17.18 6.77 -15.87
C ILE A 6 16.66 8.19 -15.63
N ILE A 7 15.64 8.31 -14.79
CA ILE A 7 15.11 9.59 -14.34
C ILE A 7 15.65 9.81 -12.93
N LYS A 8 16.47 10.84 -12.75
CA LYS A 8 16.92 11.26 -11.43
C LYS A 8 16.08 12.48 -11.01
N PRO A 9 15.22 12.38 -9.99
CA PRO A 9 14.46 13.52 -9.51
C PRO A 9 15.38 14.54 -8.84
N ASP A 10 14.99 15.82 -8.89
CA ASP A 10 15.76 16.91 -8.26
C ASP A 10 15.69 16.85 -6.72
N ASP A 11 14.58 16.35 -6.17
CA ASP A 11 14.36 16.12 -4.74
C ASP A 11 13.61 14.81 -4.54
N GLU A 12 14.22 13.86 -3.82
CA GLU A 12 13.67 12.52 -3.68
C GLU A 12 12.64 12.48 -2.55
N PHE A 13 11.47 11.91 -2.82
CA PHE A 13 10.45 11.67 -1.79
C PHE A 13 10.73 10.34 -1.08
N ILE A 14 10.98 10.40 0.22
CA ILE A 14 11.22 9.23 1.06
C ILE A 14 9.89 8.78 1.67
N VAL A 15 9.39 7.64 1.19
CA VAL A 15 8.17 7.02 1.70
C VAL A 15 8.45 6.34 3.04
N GLN A 16 7.56 6.55 4.01
CA GLN A 16 7.60 5.92 5.32
C GLN A 16 6.40 4.99 5.56
N ASN A 17 5.25 5.33 4.99
CA ASN A 17 4.06 4.49 5.02
C ASN A 17 3.37 4.53 3.66
N SER A 18 2.65 3.46 3.34
CA SER A 18 1.86 3.41 2.11
C SER A 18 0.54 2.69 2.32
N GLY A 19 -0.43 3.01 1.47
CA GLY A 19 -1.66 2.28 1.29
C GLY A 19 -1.87 2.03 -0.20
N THR A 20 -2.54 0.93 -0.54
CA THR A 20 -2.87 0.62 -1.93
C THR A 20 -4.30 0.14 -2.06
N GLN A 21 -4.94 0.47 -3.18
CA GLN A 21 -6.29 0.00 -3.50
C GLN A 21 -6.39 -0.28 -5.00
N ILE A 22 -7.01 -1.39 -5.37
CA ILE A 22 -7.40 -1.62 -6.77
C ILE A 22 -8.69 -0.84 -7.05
N THR A 23 -8.68 -0.04 -8.11
CA THR A 23 -9.88 0.64 -8.62
C THR A 23 -10.26 0.11 -9.99
N ASP A 24 -11.50 -0.35 -10.11
CA ASP A 24 -12.10 -0.82 -11.35
C ASP A 24 -12.67 0.32 -12.21
N THR A 25 -12.90 1.49 -11.60
CA THR A 25 -13.37 2.70 -12.30
C THR A 25 -12.33 3.32 -13.22
N ALA A 26 -11.05 2.96 -13.06
CA ALA A 26 -9.97 3.39 -13.93
C ALA A 26 -9.26 2.18 -14.52
N VAL A 27 -9.26 2.08 -15.86
CA VAL A 27 -8.60 1.01 -16.60
C VAL A 27 -7.54 1.57 -17.53
N CYS A 28 -6.46 0.81 -17.71
CA CYS A 28 -5.45 1.15 -18.71
C CYS A 28 -5.94 0.80 -20.13
N ALA A 29 -5.19 1.21 -21.15
CA ALA A 29 -5.48 0.88 -22.56
C ALA A 29 -5.56 -0.63 -22.84
N HIS A 30 -4.98 -1.47 -21.98
CA HIS A 30 -5.04 -2.93 -22.06
C HIS A 30 -6.24 -3.53 -21.29
N GLY A 31 -7.15 -2.70 -20.76
CA GLY A 31 -8.34 -3.13 -20.03
C GLY A 31 -8.11 -3.59 -18.59
N GLN A 32 -6.90 -3.41 -18.04
CA GLN A 32 -6.61 -3.78 -16.65
C GLN A 32 -6.98 -2.64 -15.69
N ALA A 33 -7.63 -2.98 -14.57
CA ALA A 33 -7.82 -2.08 -13.44
C ALA A 33 -6.50 -1.42 -13.00
N ALA A 34 -6.60 -0.16 -12.54
CA ALA A 34 -5.49 0.59 -11.96
C ALA A 34 -5.37 0.35 -10.46
N ALA A 35 -4.18 0.59 -9.92
CA ALA A 35 -3.91 0.66 -8.50
C ALA A 35 -3.78 2.12 -8.07
N LEU A 36 -4.59 2.54 -7.10
CA LEU A 36 -4.36 3.76 -6.34
C LEU A 36 -3.27 3.47 -5.30
N LEU A 37 -2.19 4.24 -5.36
CA LEU A 37 -1.10 4.25 -4.40
C LEU A 37 -1.21 5.52 -3.57
N VAL A 38 -1.26 5.37 -2.25
CA VAL A 38 -1.24 6.48 -1.29
C VAL A 38 0.07 6.38 -0.53
N LEU A 39 0.94 7.37 -0.68
CA LEU A 39 2.28 7.39 -0.09
C LEU A 39 2.37 8.50 0.94
N PHE A 40 2.85 8.17 2.14
CA PHE A 40 3.12 9.13 3.20
C PHE A 40 4.63 9.17 3.47
N GLY A 41 5.19 10.36 3.53
CA GLY A 41 6.64 10.53 3.61
C GLY A 41 7.06 11.98 3.58
N TYR A 42 8.31 12.26 3.24
CA TYR A 42 8.82 13.63 3.13
C TYR A 42 9.83 13.74 2.00
N ASN A 43 9.95 14.94 1.41
CA ASN A 43 11.03 15.23 0.48
C ASN A 43 12.37 15.28 1.21
N ARG A 44 13.46 14.78 0.61
CA ARG A 44 14.78 14.74 1.23
C ARG A 44 15.22 16.11 1.75
N SER A 45 14.90 17.19 1.02
CA SER A 45 15.18 18.57 1.41
C SER A 45 14.34 19.08 2.62
N GLN A 46 13.20 18.45 2.94
CA GLN A 46 12.22 18.87 3.94
C GLN A 46 12.01 17.80 5.03
N ARG A 47 13.10 17.29 5.61
CA ARG A 47 13.03 16.32 6.72
C ARG A 47 12.15 16.84 7.86
N GLY A 48 11.27 15.98 8.38
CA GLY A 48 10.38 16.30 9.50
C GLY A 48 9.01 16.84 9.11
N HIS A 49 8.77 17.13 7.83
CA HIS A 49 7.46 17.55 7.33
C HIS A 49 6.82 16.44 6.50
N THR A 50 6.04 15.59 7.17
CA THR A 50 5.31 14.51 6.50
C THR A 50 4.23 15.07 5.57
N ARG A 51 4.16 14.54 4.35
CA ARG A 51 3.21 14.86 3.29
C ARG A 51 2.62 13.58 2.70
N ARG A 52 1.50 13.73 2.00
CA ARG A 52 0.81 12.65 1.28
C ARG A 52 0.93 12.88 -0.23
N LEU A 53 1.23 11.81 -0.97
CA LEU A 53 1.21 11.75 -2.42
C LEU A 53 0.27 10.62 -2.86
N ASP A 54 -0.66 10.95 -3.75
CA ASP A 54 -1.59 9.98 -4.33
C ASP A 54 -1.24 9.79 -5.81
N ALA A 55 -1.10 8.54 -6.23
CA ALA A 55 -0.80 8.19 -7.61
C ALA A 55 -1.73 7.08 -8.09
N LEU A 56 -2.34 7.29 -9.25
CA LEU A 56 -3.09 6.24 -9.93
C LEU A 56 -2.20 5.59 -10.98
N MET A 57 -1.89 4.31 -10.77
CA MET A 57 -0.95 3.57 -11.61
C MET A 57 -1.64 2.36 -12.26
N PRO A 58 -1.66 2.28 -13.60
CA PRO A 58 -2.03 1.05 -14.30
C PRO A 58 -1.26 -0.17 -13.78
N ARG A 59 -1.94 -1.32 -13.58
CA ARG A 59 -1.26 -2.55 -13.15
C ARG A 59 -0.12 -2.97 -14.09
N CYS A 60 -0.26 -2.76 -15.40
CA CYS A 60 0.81 -3.03 -16.36
C CYS A 60 2.05 -2.14 -16.13
N VAL A 61 1.86 -0.86 -15.80
CA VAL A 61 2.97 0.07 -15.51
C VAL A 61 3.59 -0.27 -14.15
N LEU A 62 2.78 -0.66 -13.16
CA LEU A 62 3.28 -1.11 -11.86
C LEU A 62 4.14 -2.37 -12.01
N ALA A 63 3.73 -3.33 -12.85
CA ALA A 63 4.53 -4.52 -13.15
C ALA A 63 5.85 -4.18 -13.85
N GLU A 64 5.84 -3.24 -14.80
CA GLU A 64 7.06 -2.74 -15.45
C GLU A 64 8.01 -2.08 -14.43
N LEU A 65 7.48 -1.25 -13.52
CA LEU A 65 8.25 -0.60 -12.47
C LEU A 65 8.91 -1.62 -11.54
N LEU A 66 8.18 -2.63 -11.08
CA LEU A 66 8.72 -3.70 -10.23
C LEU A 66 9.82 -4.48 -10.95
N GLY A 67 9.63 -4.82 -12.23
CA GLY A 67 10.64 -5.47 -13.04
C GLY A 67 11.90 -4.61 -13.22
N SER A 68 11.74 -3.30 -13.41
CA SER A 68 12.84 -2.36 -13.49
C SER A 68 13.64 -2.26 -12.19
N VAL A 69 12.96 -2.24 -11.04
CA VAL A 69 13.63 -2.23 -9.72
C VAL A 69 14.43 -3.51 -9.52
N GLN A 70 13.85 -4.67 -9.81
CA GLN A 70 14.57 -5.95 -9.73
C GLN A 70 15.81 -5.98 -10.62
N ALA A 71 15.72 -5.48 -11.86
CA ALA A 71 16.86 -5.42 -12.77
C ALA A 71 17.97 -4.48 -12.26
N GLN A 72 17.61 -3.37 -11.61
CA GLN A 72 18.58 -2.45 -11.00
C GLN A 72 19.28 -3.07 -9.80
N ILE A 73 18.56 -3.70 -8.88
CA ILE A 73 19.14 -4.41 -7.73
C ILE A 73 20.11 -5.49 -8.24
N LEU A 74 19.69 -6.32 -9.19
CA LEU A 74 20.54 -7.35 -9.77
C LEU A 74 21.85 -6.78 -10.34
N ARG A 75 21.74 -5.66 -11.05
CA ARG A 75 22.88 -5.02 -11.71
C ARG A 75 23.85 -4.36 -10.73
N HIS A 76 23.33 -3.75 -9.66
CA HIS A 76 24.12 -2.90 -8.77
C HIS A 76 24.53 -3.57 -7.45
N GLU A 77 23.73 -4.52 -6.97
CA GLU A 77 23.89 -5.15 -5.65
C GLU A 77 24.09 -6.67 -5.74
N GLY A 78 23.70 -7.28 -6.87
CA GLY A 78 23.94 -8.70 -7.16
C GLY A 78 22.74 -9.60 -6.88
N GLU A 79 22.92 -10.90 -7.12
CA GLU A 79 21.85 -11.90 -7.03
C GLU A 79 21.33 -12.05 -5.59
N ASP A 80 22.22 -12.08 -4.59
CA ASP A 80 21.82 -12.26 -3.19
C ASP A 80 20.87 -11.15 -2.71
N ALA A 81 21.15 -9.88 -3.07
CA ALA A 81 20.29 -8.74 -2.75
C ALA A 81 18.93 -8.83 -3.46
N LEU A 82 18.91 -9.27 -4.73
CA LEU A 82 17.66 -9.49 -5.46
C LEU A 82 16.80 -10.59 -4.80
N GLN A 83 17.42 -11.69 -4.36
CA GLN A 83 16.71 -12.78 -3.69
C GLN A 83 16.12 -12.33 -2.35
N GLN A 84 16.87 -11.53 -1.56
CA GLN A 84 16.35 -10.94 -0.33
C GLN A 84 15.14 -10.04 -0.60
N PHE A 85 15.24 -9.14 -1.57
CA PHE A 85 14.13 -8.26 -1.95
C PHE A 85 12.88 -9.03 -2.40
N ARG A 86 13.04 -10.10 -3.19
CA ARG A 86 11.92 -10.97 -3.59
C ARG A 86 11.28 -11.67 -2.40
N ALA A 87 12.09 -12.18 -1.47
CA ALA A 87 11.58 -12.80 -0.25
C ALA A 87 10.78 -11.81 0.62
N GLU A 88 11.20 -10.55 0.70
CA GLU A 88 10.45 -9.49 1.38
C GLU A 88 9.10 -9.20 0.70
N ILE A 89 9.07 -9.10 -0.63
CA ILE A 89 7.81 -8.93 -1.40
C ILE A 89 6.85 -10.10 -1.11
N ASP A 90 7.35 -11.33 -1.12
CA ASP A 90 6.53 -12.51 -0.89
C ASP A 90 5.98 -12.53 0.54
N ALA A 91 6.80 -12.20 1.54
CA ALA A 91 6.37 -12.11 2.94
C ALA A 91 5.29 -11.04 3.15
N HIS A 92 5.44 -9.87 2.53
CA HIS A 92 4.43 -8.81 2.56
C HIS A 92 3.15 -9.22 1.82
N THR A 93 3.26 -9.92 0.70
CA THR A 93 2.10 -10.44 -0.05
C THR A 93 1.30 -11.42 0.78
N GLN A 94 1.97 -12.36 1.46
CA GLN A 94 1.33 -13.34 2.34
C GLN A 94 0.65 -12.67 3.54
N THR A 95 1.32 -11.68 4.14
CA THR A 95 0.76 -10.90 5.25
C THR A 95 -0.48 -10.14 4.81
N ALA A 96 -0.42 -9.40 3.70
CA ALA A 96 -1.55 -8.65 3.18
C ALA A 96 -2.73 -9.57 2.79
N ALA A 97 -2.45 -10.74 2.22
CA ALA A 97 -3.50 -11.71 1.90
C ALA A 97 -4.22 -12.23 3.16
N ARG A 98 -3.48 -12.51 4.23
CA ARG A 98 -4.05 -12.89 5.52
C ARG A 98 -4.88 -11.76 6.12
N ASP A 99 -4.35 -10.53 6.14
CA ASP A 99 -5.04 -9.38 6.73
C ASP A 99 -6.34 -9.06 5.96
N LEU A 100 -6.35 -9.24 4.63
CA LEU A 100 -7.56 -9.12 3.82
C LEU A 100 -8.60 -10.21 4.14
N GLU A 101 -8.17 -11.46 4.32
CA GLU A 101 -9.05 -12.56 4.74
C GLU A 101 -9.64 -12.29 6.14
N GLU A 102 -8.83 -11.78 7.07
CA GLU A 102 -9.29 -11.37 8.40
C GLU A 102 -10.33 -10.24 8.32
N LEU A 103 -10.09 -9.20 7.50
CA LEU A 103 -11.07 -8.13 7.28
C LEU A 103 -12.37 -8.64 6.63
N HIS A 104 -12.28 -9.63 5.75
CA HIS A 104 -13.45 -10.25 5.11
C HIS A 104 -14.24 -11.14 6.08
N THR A 105 -13.57 -11.84 7.00
CA THR A 105 -14.19 -12.74 7.98
C THR A 105 -14.76 -11.99 9.19
N GLN A 106 -14.12 -10.88 9.61
CA GLN A 106 -14.61 -10.00 10.68
C GLN A 106 -15.82 -9.15 10.26
N ARG A 107 -16.27 -9.28 9.01
CA ARG A 107 -17.29 -8.45 8.36
C ARG A 107 -18.74 -8.75 8.79
N ARG A 108 -19.00 -8.88 10.10
CA ARG A 108 -20.40 -8.89 10.61
C ARG A 108 -20.76 -8.03 11.82
N ASP A 109 -19.89 -7.62 12.74
CA ASP A 109 -20.41 -6.97 13.97
C ASP A 109 -19.75 -5.66 14.44
N CYS A 110 -18.76 -5.11 13.72
CA CYS A 110 -18.03 -3.90 14.16
C CYS A 110 -18.24 -2.66 13.27
N CYS A 111 -19.46 -2.14 13.29
CA CYS A 111 -19.73 -0.70 13.17
C CYS A 111 -19.92 -0.12 11.73
N GLU A 112 -21.17 -0.12 11.22
CA GLU A 112 -21.64 0.90 10.26
C GLU A 112 -21.38 2.33 10.80
N ALA A 113 -21.38 2.49 12.12
CA ALA A 113 -21.05 3.73 12.84
C ALA A 113 -19.56 4.13 12.75
N GLY A 114 -18.63 3.17 12.72
CA GLY A 114 -17.18 3.45 12.65
C GLY A 114 -16.77 3.97 11.26
N PHE A 115 -17.45 3.49 10.21
CA PHE A 115 -17.23 3.93 8.84
C PHE A 115 -17.72 5.36 8.58
N ARG A 116 -18.84 5.79 9.22
CA ARG A 116 -19.35 7.17 9.08
C ARG A 116 -18.54 8.20 9.86
N THR A 117 -17.83 7.79 10.90
CA THR A 117 -17.22 8.72 11.89
C THR A 117 -15.69 8.69 11.91
N ASN A 118 -15.03 8.01 10.95
CA ASN A 118 -13.57 7.87 10.91
C ASN A 118 -12.97 7.36 12.24
N GLY A 119 -13.66 6.45 12.93
CA GLY A 119 -13.18 5.87 14.19
C GLY A 119 -13.25 6.81 15.39
N THR A 120 -13.99 7.92 15.33
CA THR A 120 -14.16 8.82 16.48
C THR A 120 -15.07 8.20 17.56
N GLU A 121 -15.95 7.28 17.18
CA GLU A 121 -16.93 6.63 18.06
C GLU A 121 -16.62 5.13 18.23
N HIS A 122 -15.62 4.81 19.04
CA HIS A 122 -15.36 3.43 19.46
C HIS A 122 -16.17 3.07 20.72
N THR A 123 -17.29 2.36 20.56
CA THR A 123 -17.87 1.50 21.61
C THR A 123 -18.40 0.18 21.07
N CYS A 124 -17.68 -0.46 20.15
CA CYS A 124 -17.98 -1.83 19.76
C CYS A 124 -17.25 -2.76 20.76
N GLY A 125 -17.83 -2.91 21.96
CA GLY A 125 -17.24 -3.68 23.09
C GLY A 125 -17.96 -3.64 24.45
N ARG A 126 -19.16 -3.06 24.59
CA ARG A 126 -19.97 -3.25 25.82
C ARG A 126 -20.94 -4.41 25.64
N ASN A 127 -20.64 -5.53 26.30
CA ASN A 127 -21.62 -6.58 26.55
C ASN A 127 -22.81 -5.97 27.33
N PRO A 128 -24.07 -6.08 26.89
CA PRO A 128 -25.23 -5.56 27.63
C PRO A 128 -25.55 -6.35 28.90
N GLN A 129 -24.77 -7.37 29.27
CA GLN A 129 -25.08 -8.28 30.37
C GLN A 129 -24.45 -7.92 31.71
N GLU A 130 -23.65 -6.86 31.81
CA GLU A 130 -23.26 -6.30 33.11
C GLU A 130 -24.15 -5.10 33.44
N GLY A 131 -25.38 -5.40 33.85
CA GLY A 131 -26.20 -4.44 34.57
C GLY A 131 -25.56 -4.11 35.93
N PRO A 132 -25.86 -2.94 36.52
CA PRO A 132 -25.35 -2.61 37.84
C PRO A 132 -25.94 -3.58 38.86
N THR A 133 -25.09 -4.43 39.44
CA THR A 133 -25.43 -5.15 40.68
C THR A 133 -25.61 -4.11 41.79
N PRO A 134 -26.68 -4.17 42.59
CA PRO A 134 -27.01 -3.18 43.63
C PRO A 134 -25.97 -3.06 44.74
#